data_AF-A0A210PMN5-F1
#
_entry.id   AF-A0A210PMN5-F1
#
_cell.length_a   1.000
_cell.length_b   1.000
_cell.length_c   1.000
_cell.angle_alpha   90.00
_cell.angle_beta   90.00
_cell.angle_gamma   90.00
#
_symmetry.space_group_name_H-M   'P 1'
#
loop_
_entity.id
_entity.type
_entity.pdbx_description
1 polymer ?
#
loop_
_entity_poly.entity_id
_entity_poly.type
_entity_poly.pdbx_seq_one_letter_code
_entity_poly.pdbx_strand_id
1 'polypeptide(L)'
;MQYDLDRNKGPTGEPSLASTIYFFCILGCRIDHGHHGNNAKRALFDALAFEDAVKIATEMTDENDTLIIVTSDHAHVVNLAGYPKRGNTIFGIKTICVHYVNKSHFTTLLYGNGPGYGSGNRTDVHAADTTDKEYIQVAATPRFEDSQGGQDVGIYARGPMAHLIHGVHEQHYIAHVMTYAACVADNNKRCEDIVGNGVSSNSVTDLRLVLVTCTCGLGYLLQLYSIF
;
A
#
# COMPACT_ATOMS: atom_id res chain seq x y z
N MET A 1 -31.11 11.77 11.05
CA MET A 1 -30.55 11.09 12.23
C MET A 1 -31.15 11.70 13.48
N GLN A 2 -32.14 10.99 14.01
CA GLN A 2 -32.69 11.19 15.34
C GLN A 2 -31.62 10.86 16.40
N TYR A 3 -31.81 11.31 17.65
CA TYR A 3 -31.04 10.74 18.76
C TYR A 3 -31.33 9.22 18.85
N ASP A 4 -30.37 8.39 19.27
CA ASP A 4 -30.56 6.92 19.30
C ASP A 4 -31.70 6.47 20.24
N LEU A 5 -32.04 7.31 21.22
CA LEU A 5 -33.22 7.12 22.08
C LEU A 5 -34.53 7.26 21.29
N ASP A 6 -34.56 8.15 20.32
CA ASP A 6 -35.74 8.58 19.57
C ASP A 6 -35.83 7.94 18.16
N ARG A 7 -34.77 7.23 17.72
CA ARG A 7 -34.77 6.55 16.43
C ARG A 7 -35.83 5.46 16.41
N ASN A 8 -36.53 5.33 15.28
CA ASN A 8 -37.34 4.15 15.02
C ASN A 8 -36.41 2.92 14.96
N LYS A 9 -36.61 1.94 15.85
CA LYS A 9 -35.80 0.71 15.92
C LYS A 9 -36.44 -0.45 15.15
N GLY A 10 -37.61 -0.23 14.54
CA GLY A 10 -38.30 -1.20 13.71
C GLY A 10 -37.67 -1.37 12.31
N PRO A 11 -38.20 -2.29 11.48
CA PRO A 11 -37.60 -2.67 10.20
C PRO A 11 -37.45 -1.54 9.17
N THR A 12 -38.19 -0.45 9.34
CA THR A 12 -38.20 0.74 8.46
C THR A 12 -37.57 1.96 9.11
N GLY A 13 -36.92 1.80 10.26
CA GLY A 13 -36.31 2.88 11.03
C GLY A 13 -34.84 3.16 10.69
N GLU A 14 -34.28 4.24 11.23
CA GLU A 14 -32.86 4.58 11.05
C GLU A 14 -31.99 3.56 11.80
N PRO A 15 -30.84 3.06 11.29
CA PRO A 15 -29.94 2.18 12.03
C PRO A 15 -29.30 2.91 13.24
N SER A 16 -28.89 2.16 14.26
CA SER A 16 -28.08 2.73 15.36
C SER A 16 -26.68 3.06 14.89
N LEU A 17 -26.00 3.95 15.62
CA LEU A 17 -24.57 4.19 15.43
C LEU A 17 -23.75 2.89 15.52
N ALA A 18 -24.18 1.92 16.34
CA ALA A 18 -23.56 0.62 16.50
C ALA A 18 -23.82 -0.35 15.32
N SER A 19 -24.89 -0.13 14.56
CA SER A 19 -25.29 -0.94 13.39
C SER A 19 -25.07 -0.18 12.09
N THR A 20 -24.11 0.74 12.09
CA THR A 20 -23.71 1.51 10.92
C THR A 20 -22.48 0.83 10.30
N ILE A 21 -22.41 0.80 8.97
CA ILE A 21 -21.23 0.34 8.24
C ILE A 21 -20.02 1.20 8.64
N TYR A 22 -18.97 0.57 9.14
CA TYR A 22 -17.73 1.24 9.52
C TYR A 22 -16.76 1.26 8.34
N PHE A 23 -16.31 2.45 7.95
CA PHE A 23 -15.19 2.63 7.03
C PHE A 23 -13.98 3.16 7.81
N PHE A 24 -12.84 2.49 7.67
CA PHE A 24 -11.57 2.93 8.24
C PHE A 24 -10.50 3.02 7.15
N CYS A 25 -9.73 4.11 7.17
CA CYS A 25 -8.64 4.35 6.24
C CYS A 25 -7.31 4.46 7.01
N ILE A 26 -6.35 3.59 6.68
CA ILE A 26 -4.99 3.62 7.23
C ILE A 26 -4.05 4.11 6.14
N LEU A 27 -3.29 5.18 6.42
CA LEU A 27 -2.41 5.84 5.44
C LEU A 27 -0.93 5.75 5.85
N GLY A 28 -0.12 5.09 5.01
CA GLY A 28 1.33 5.00 5.15
C GLY A 28 2.12 6.19 4.56
N CYS A 29 1.68 7.44 4.81
CA CYS A 29 2.13 8.61 4.03
C CYS A 29 3.63 8.90 4.02
N ARG A 30 4.38 8.46 5.04
CA ARG A 30 5.81 8.80 5.17
C ARG A 30 6.73 7.95 4.28
N ILE A 31 6.19 6.90 3.68
CA ILE A 31 6.87 6.11 2.65
C ILE A 31 7.17 7.00 1.43
N ASP A 32 6.22 7.86 1.04
CA ASP A 32 6.34 8.84 -0.06
C ASP A 32 7.40 9.90 0.24
N HIS A 33 7.33 10.49 1.43
CA HIS A 33 8.34 11.45 1.88
C HIS A 33 9.75 10.83 1.91
N GLY A 34 9.88 9.56 2.29
CA GLY A 34 11.13 8.82 2.23
C GLY A 34 11.65 8.71 0.80
N HIS A 35 10.79 8.35 -0.15
CA HIS A 35 11.16 8.24 -1.56
C HIS A 35 11.46 9.61 -2.21
N HIS A 36 10.68 10.66 -1.92
CA HIS A 36 10.98 12.04 -2.33
C HIS A 36 12.39 12.47 -1.93
N GLY A 37 12.82 12.11 -0.73
CA GLY A 37 14.19 12.34 -0.27
C GLY A 37 15.26 11.42 -0.87
N ASN A 38 14.93 10.51 -1.80
CA ASN A 38 15.76 9.36 -2.20
C ASN A 38 16.33 8.61 -0.98
N ASN A 39 15.56 8.51 0.11
CA ASN A 39 15.95 7.83 1.33
C ASN A 39 15.18 6.52 1.46
N ALA A 40 15.67 5.50 0.76
CA ALA A 40 15.03 4.19 0.74
C ALA A 40 15.01 3.52 2.12
N LYS A 41 15.95 3.83 3.03
CA LYS A 41 15.93 3.24 4.36
C LYS A 41 14.74 3.73 5.16
N ARG A 42 14.45 5.04 5.15
CA ARG A 42 13.23 5.58 5.75
C ARG A 42 11.97 5.05 5.07
N ALA A 43 11.93 5.08 3.75
CA ALA A 43 10.77 4.60 3.00
C ALA A 43 10.43 3.12 3.33
N LEU A 44 11.44 2.24 3.35
CA LEU A 44 11.23 0.82 3.66
C LEU A 44 10.89 0.57 5.13
N PHE A 45 11.46 1.32 6.08
CA PHE A 45 11.08 1.16 7.49
C PHE A 45 9.66 1.67 7.78
N ASP A 46 9.21 2.74 7.11
CA ASP A 46 7.81 3.16 7.19
C ASP A 46 6.88 2.16 6.47
N ALA A 47 7.34 1.48 5.43
CA ALA A 47 6.60 0.39 4.80
C ALA A 47 6.44 -0.83 5.73
N LEU A 48 7.44 -1.13 6.56
CA LEU A 48 7.32 -2.15 7.62
C LEU A 48 6.31 -1.71 8.69
N ALA A 49 6.34 -0.46 9.13
CA ALA A 49 5.35 0.05 10.09
C ALA A 49 3.91 0.02 9.51
N PHE A 50 3.77 0.24 8.19
CA PHE A 50 2.50 0.08 7.50
C PHE A 50 2.04 -1.40 7.43
N GLU A 51 2.97 -2.33 7.21
CA GLU A 51 2.69 -3.77 7.28
C GLU A 51 2.23 -4.21 8.67
N ASP A 52 2.89 -3.72 9.73
CA ASP A 52 2.44 -3.94 11.12
C ASP A 52 0.99 -3.45 11.33
N ALA A 53 0.62 -2.31 10.75
CA ALA A 53 -0.74 -1.78 10.85
C ALA A 53 -1.76 -2.66 10.09
N VAL A 54 -1.41 -3.19 8.91
CA VAL A 54 -2.24 -4.16 8.16
C VAL A 54 -2.42 -5.44 8.96
N LYS A 55 -1.35 -5.93 9.60
CA LYS A 55 -1.38 -7.11 10.45
C LYS A 55 -2.30 -6.92 11.65
N ILE A 56 -2.18 -5.79 12.35
CA ILE A 56 -3.06 -5.45 13.48
C ILE A 56 -4.52 -5.36 13.01
N ALA A 57 -4.80 -4.69 11.89
CA ALA A 57 -6.16 -4.61 11.35
C ALA A 57 -6.71 -6.01 11.03
N THR A 58 -5.87 -6.89 10.47
CA THR A 58 -6.17 -8.29 10.19
C THR A 58 -6.48 -9.11 11.44
N GLU A 59 -5.75 -8.88 12.55
CA GLU A 59 -5.95 -9.57 13.82
C GLU A 59 -7.16 -9.04 14.61
N MET A 60 -7.53 -7.77 14.38
CA MET A 60 -8.64 -7.08 15.07
C MET A 60 -10.00 -7.23 14.37
N THR A 61 -10.06 -7.88 13.20
CA THR A 61 -11.28 -7.98 12.38
C THR A 61 -11.54 -9.41 11.92
N ASP A 62 -12.81 -9.74 11.66
CA ASP A 62 -13.21 -11.05 11.16
C ASP A 62 -13.25 -11.03 9.63
N GLU A 63 -12.57 -11.97 8.98
CA GLU A 63 -12.55 -12.07 7.53
C GLU A 63 -13.93 -12.37 6.93
N ASN A 64 -14.87 -12.90 7.71
CA ASN A 64 -16.23 -13.16 7.26
C ASN A 64 -17.07 -11.88 7.13
N ASP A 65 -16.71 -10.82 7.85
CA ASP A 65 -17.47 -9.56 7.88
C ASP A 65 -16.65 -8.32 7.51
N THR A 66 -15.35 -8.47 7.25
CA THR A 66 -14.46 -7.33 6.99
C THR A 66 -13.73 -7.49 5.67
N LEU A 67 -13.96 -6.56 4.75
CA LEU A 67 -13.16 -6.42 3.53
C LEU A 67 -11.96 -5.52 3.82
N ILE A 68 -10.75 -6.09 3.75
CA ILE A 68 -9.49 -5.34 3.82
C ILE A 68 -8.90 -5.26 2.41
N ILE A 69 -8.65 -4.04 1.94
CA ILE A 69 -7.92 -3.79 0.68
C ILE A 69 -6.63 -3.03 0.99
N VAL A 70 -5.50 -3.56 0.54
CA VAL A 70 -4.19 -2.91 0.59
C VAL A 70 -3.79 -2.47 -0.82
N THR A 71 -3.50 -1.19 -1.02
CA THR A 71 -3.10 -0.65 -2.33
C THR A 71 -2.15 0.53 -2.19
N SER A 72 -1.77 1.14 -3.32
CA SER A 72 -1.15 2.46 -3.36
C SER A 72 -1.91 3.46 -4.22
N ASP A 73 -1.72 4.74 -3.96
CA ASP A 73 -2.14 5.84 -4.83
C ASP A 73 -1.28 5.97 -6.11
N HIS A 74 0.05 5.87 -5.98
CA HIS A 74 1.01 5.88 -7.07
C HIS A 74 2.30 5.15 -6.68
N ALA A 75 3.25 5.00 -7.60
CA ALA A 75 4.56 4.43 -7.31
C ALA A 75 5.64 5.51 -7.14
N HIS A 76 6.91 5.11 -7.11
CA HIS A 76 8.09 6.00 -7.21
C HIS A 76 9.08 5.45 -8.23
N VAL A 77 10.05 6.28 -8.66
CA VAL A 77 11.09 5.84 -9.61
C VAL A 77 12.25 5.11 -8.93
N VAL A 78 11.97 4.34 -7.87
CA VAL A 78 12.92 3.46 -7.19
C VAL A 78 13.11 2.16 -7.98
N ASN A 79 14.33 1.65 -8.03
CA ASN A 79 14.70 0.46 -8.78
C ASN A 79 15.52 -0.50 -7.90
N LEU A 80 15.22 -1.80 -7.99
CA LEU A 80 16.09 -2.87 -7.49
C LEU A 80 17.03 -3.29 -8.62
N ALA A 81 18.28 -2.84 -8.51
CA ALA A 81 19.30 -3.02 -9.52
C ALA A 81 20.37 -4.05 -9.13
N GLY A 82 21.04 -4.55 -10.16
CA GLY A 82 22.16 -5.46 -10.02
C GLY A 82 21.75 -6.91 -9.79
N TYR A 83 22.69 -7.70 -9.29
CA TYR A 83 22.49 -9.12 -9.01
C TYR A 83 23.04 -9.43 -7.61
N PRO A 84 22.39 -8.93 -6.53
CA PRO A 84 22.81 -9.23 -5.17
C PRO A 84 22.63 -10.73 -4.90
N LYS A 85 23.54 -11.32 -4.12
CA LYS A 85 23.35 -12.68 -3.60
C LYS A 85 22.22 -12.68 -2.57
N ARG A 86 21.49 -13.79 -2.46
CA ARG A 86 20.51 -13.99 -1.38
C ARG A 86 21.18 -13.75 -0.02
N GLY A 87 20.51 -13.02 0.87
CA GLY A 87 21.04 -12.63 2.19
C GLY A 87 21.87 -11.36 2.19
N ASN A 88 22.17 -10.76 1.03
CA ASN A 88 22.73 -9.42 0.99
C ASN A 88 21.69 -8.40 1.49
N THR A 89 22.13 -7.41 2.27
CA THR A 89 21.24 -6.31 2.67
C THR A 89 20.73 -5.56 1.44
N ILE A 90 19.44 -5.17 1.46
CA ILE A 90 18.81 -4.40 0.38
C ILE A 90 19.45 -3.00 0.21
N PHE A 91 20.08 -2.49 1.28
CA PHE A 91 20.83 -1.23 1.27
C PHE A 91 22.31 -1.43 0.88
N GLY A 92 22.71 -2.67 0.62
CA GLY A 92 24.09 -3.04 0.38
C GLY A 92 24.61 -2.58 -0.97
N ILE A 93 25.94 -2.50 -1.02
CA ILE A 93 26.71 -2.36 -2.24
C ILE A 93 26.89 -3.74 -2.87
N LYS A 94 26.86 -3.82 -4.20
CA LYS A 94 27.42 -4.97 -4.90
C LYS A 94 28.89 -4.71 -5.25
N THR A 95 29.78 -5.61 -4.85
CA THR A 95 31.20 -5.57 -5.22
C THR A 95 31.37 -5.84 -6.72
N ILE A 96 32.11 -4.94 -7.38
CA ILE A 96 32.74 -4.99 -8.71
C ILE A 96 32.34 -6.21 -9.58
N CYS A 97 31.43 -5.99 -10.54
CA CYS A 97 31.52 -6.72 -11.80
C CYS A 97 32.63 -6.09 -12.63
N VAL A 98 33.49 -6.93 -13.21
CA VAL A 98 34.64 -6.56 -14.05
C VAL A 98 34.24 -5.81 -15.35
N HIS A 99 32.95 -5.51 -15.53
CA HIS A 99 32.33 -4.94 -16.73
C HIS A 99 31.72 -3.54 -16.52
N TYR A 100 32.02 -2.85 -15.41
CA TYR A 100 31.55 -1.46 -15.22
C TYR A 100 32.40 -0.47 -16.03
N VAL A 101 31.74 0.38 -16.81
CA VAL A 101 32.37 1.39 -17.69
C VAL A 101 33.32 2.30 -16.91
N ASN A 102 32.96 2.69 -15.69
CA ASN A 102 33.73 3.59 -14.83
C ASN A 102 34.28 2.92 -13.55
N LYS A 103 34.10 1.60 -13.41
CA LYS A 103 34.52 0.82 -12.23
C LYS A 103 33.96 1.31 -10.87
N SER A 104 32.90 2.13 -10.86
CA SER A 104 32.28 2.64 -9.62
C SER A 104 31.21 1.69 -9.07
N HIS A 105 31.10 1.62 -7.75
CA HIS A 105 30.11 0.81 -7.06
C HIS A 105 28.72 1.46 -7.10
N PHE A 106 27.68 0.65 -6.97
CA PHE A 106 26.31 1.10 -6.70
C PHE A 106 25.65 0.21 -5.65
N THR A 107 24.66 0.80 -4.99
CA THR A 107 23.73 0.11 -4.10
C THR A 107 22.69 -0.70 -4.88
N THR A 108 22.15 -1.75 -4.25
CA THR A 108 21.02 -2.50 -4.84
C THR A 108 19.81 -1.61 -5.10
N LEU A 109 19.54 -0.60 -4.27
CA LEU A 109 18.49 0.39 -4.53
C LEU A 109 19.05 1.63 -5.20
N LEU A 110 18.40 2.07 -6.27
CA LEU A 110 18.72 3.27 -7.05
C LEU A 110 17.44 4.03 -7.39
N TYR A 111 17.56 5.31 -7.75
CA TYR A 111 16.42 6.12 -8.20
C TYR A 111 16.61 6.64 -9.62
N GLY A 112 15.51 6.82 -10.34
CA GLY A 112 15.50 7.44 -11.67
C GLY A 112 15.83 8.94 -11.61
N ASN A 113 15.40 9.64 -10.55
CA ASN A 113 15.71 11.04 -10.32
C ASN A 113 15.72 11.38 -8.82
N GLY A 114 16.06 12.62 -8.47
CA GLY A 114 15.99 13.11 -7.10
C GLY A 114 17.32 13.63 -6.54
N PRO A 115 17.36 13.89 -5.22
CA PRO A 115 18.48 14.56 -4.57
C PRO A 115 19.75 13.72 -4.50
N GLY A 116 19.67 12.42 -4.78
CA GLY A 116 20.82 11.52 -4.81
C GLY A 116 21.74 11.66 -6.02
N TYR A 117 21.47 12.60 -6.93
CA TYR A 117 22.33 12.84 -8.09
C TYR A 117 23.62 13.55 -7.66
N GLY A 118 24.78 12.92 -7.89
CA GLY A 118 26.09 13.53 -7.63
C GLY A 118 26.43 14.64 -8.64
N SER A 119 27.23 15.62 -8.23
CA SER A 119 27.56 16.83 -9.01
C SER A 119 28.37 16.54 -10.30
N GLY A 120 27.72 16.04 -11.35
CA GLY A 120 28.24 15.88 -12.71
C GLY A 120 29.04 14.59 -12.96
N ASN A 121 29.77 14.07 -11.96
CA ASN A 121 30.35 12.73 -11.99
C ASN A 121 29.63 11.83 -10.98
N ARG A 122 29.46 10.55 -11.34
CA ARG A 122 28.90 9.56 -10.42
C ARG A 122 29.83 9.38 -9.22
N THR A 123 29.31 9.62 -8.02
CA THR A 123 29.99 9.33 -6.76
C THR A 123 30.14 7.82 -6.59
N ASP A 124 31.37 7.34 -6.39
CA ASP A 124 31.60 5.95 -5.99
C ASP A 124 31.15 5.77 -4.54
N VAL A 125 30.26 4.80 -4.33
CA VAL A 125 29.63 4.57 -3.02
C VAL A 125 30.44 3.62 -2.15
N HIS A 126 31.58 3.09 -2.63
CA HIS A 126 32.41 2.13 -1.88
C HIS A 126 32.84 2.62 -0.49
N ALA A 127 33.16 3.91 -0.38
CA ALA A 127 33.61 4.51 0.89
C ALA A 127 32.44 5.04 1.73
N ALA A 128 31.21 5.02 1.21
CA ALA A 128 30.03 5.48 1.93
C ALA A 128 29.47 4.34 2.81
N ASP A 129 28.98 4.69 4.00
CA ASP A 129 28.10 3.80 4.75
C ASP A 129 26.70 3.82 4.11
N THR A 130 26.48 2.92 3.17
CA THR A 130 25.19 2.82 2.47
C THR A 130 24.07 2.26 3.34
N THR A 131 24.40 1.83 4.56
CA THR A 131 23.42 1.36 5.55
C THR A 131 23.02 2.45 6.53
N ASP A 132 23.64 3.64 6.50
CA ASP A 132 23.23 4.77 7.33
C ASP A 132 21.78 5.18 6.99
N LYS A 133 21.02 5.61 8.01
CA LYS A 133 19.65 6.12 7.84
C LYS A 133 19.60 7.43 7.06
N GLU A 134 20.69 8.19 7.01
CA GLU A 134 20.84 9.42 6.23
C GLU A 134 21.38 9.18 4.82
N TYR A 135 21.72 7.94 4.47
CA TYR A 135 22.22 7.64 3.14
C TYR A 135 21.14 7.87 2.06
N ILE A 136 21.47 8.74 1.11
CA ILE A 136 20.62 9.09 -0.03
C ILE A 136 21.09 8.26 -1.22
N GLN A 137 20.22 7.38 -1.74
CA GLN A 137 20.58 6.50 -2.85
C GLN A 137 20.81 7.30 -4.13
N VAL A 138 21.75 6.82 -4.94
CA VAL A 138 22.13 7.48 -6.19
C VAL A 138 20.94 7.56 -7.15
N ALA A 139 20.79 8.74 -7.75
CA ALA A 139 19.80 9.02 -8.77
C ALA A 139 20.42 9.23 -10.17
N ALA A 140 19.67 8.91 -11.24
CA ALA A 140 20.15 9.09 -12.61
C ALA A 140 20.02 10.52 -13.14
N THR A 141 19.00 11.28 -12.71
CA THR A 141 18.83 12.69 -13.10
C THR A 141 18.61 13.59 -11.87
N PRO A 142 19.15 14.82 -11.84
CA PRO A 142 19.09 15.69 -10.67
C PRO A 142 17.71 16.29 -10.49
N ARG A 143 17.15 16.18 -9.26
CA ARG A 143 16.01 16.98 -8.80
C ARG A 143 16.13 17.25 -7.30
N PHE A 144 15.39 18.23 -6.79
CA PHE A 144 15.31 18.45 -5.34
C PHE A 144 14.58 17.32 -4.62
N GLU A 145 13.58 16.73 -5.27
CA GLU A 145 12.81 15.59 -4.77
C GLU A 145 12.62 14.57 -5.90
N ASP A 146 12.57 13.29 -5.55
CA ASP A 146 12.17 12.20 -6.44
C ASP A 146 10.79 12.43 -7.06
N SER A 147 10.51 11.87 -8.24
CA SER A 147 9.18 11.89 -8.83
C SER A 147 8.39 10.67 -8.42
N GLN A 148 7.07 10.84 -8.32
CA GLN A 148 6.16 9.71 -8.39
C GLN A 148 6.43 8.89 -9.67
N GLY A 149 6.20 7.58 -9.56
CA GLY A 149 6.30 6.61 -10.63
C GLY A 149 4.92 6.35 -11.25
N GLY A 150 4.87 6.30 -12.58
CA GLY A 150 3.64 6.06 -13.34
C GLY A 150 3.37 4.60 -13.67
N GLN A 151 4.11 3.66 -13.09
CA GLN A 151 3.86 2.24 -13.23
C GLN A 151 2.66 1.79 -12.40
N ASP A 152 1.99 0.73 -12.85
CA ASP A 152 0.92 0.08 -12.11
C ASP A 152 1.37 -0.34 -10.70
N VAL A 153 0.45 -0.26 -9.75
CA VAL A 153 0.66 -0.64 -8.34
C VAL A 153 -0.15 -1.88 -7.99
N GLY A 154 0.33 -2.64 -7.01
CA GLY A 154 -0.36 -3.84 -6.54
C GLY A 154 -1.61 -3.49 -5.73
N ILE A 155 -2.66 -4.30 -5.90
CA ILE A 155 -3.84 -4.30 -5.06
C ILE A 155 -3.95 -5.69 -4.42
N TYR A 156 -4.06 -5.75 -3.10
CA TYR A 156 -4.25 -6.97 -2.34
C TYR A 156 -5.56 -6.87 -1.58
N ALA A 157 -6.34 -7.94 -1.52
CA ALA A 157 -7.62 -7.92 -0.85
C ALA A 157 -7.90 -9.25 -0.12
N ARG A 158 -8.61 -9.17 1.00
CA ARG A 158 -9.13 -10.32 1.75
C ARG A 158 -10.50 -10.01 2.35
N GLY A 159 -11.27 -11.05 2.63
CA GLY A 159 -12.63 -10.93 3.15
C GLY A 159 -13.73 -10.83 2.09
N PRO A 160 -14.92 -10.31 2.43
CA PRO A 160 -16.10 -10.44 1.60
C PRO A 160 -15.93 -9.73 0.25
N MET A 161 -16.26 -10.46 -0.82
CA MET A 161 -16.11 -10.00 -2.21
C MET A 161 -14.67 -9.68 -2.66
N ALA A 162 -13.63 -10.04 -1.89
CA ALA A 162 -12.24 -9.82 -2.28
C ALA A 162 -11.85 -10.47 -3.62
N HIS A 163 -12.53 -11.55 -4.01
CA HIS A 163 -12.35 -12.21 -5.31
C HIS A 163 -12.68 -11.33 -6.53
N LEU A 164 -13.36 -10.19 -6.35
CA LEU A 164 -13.57 -9.20 -7.41
C LEU A 164 -12.29 -8.44 -7.75
N ILE A 165 -11.33 -8.36 -6.84
CA ILE A 165 -10.01 -7.80 -7.11
C ILE A 165 -9.14 -8.87 -7.80
N HIS A 166 -9.16 -8.87 -9.14
CA HIS A 166 -8.38 -9.80 -9.96
C HIS A 166 -7.88 -9.15 -11.27
N GLY A 167 -6.71 -9.53 -11.77
CA GLY A 167 -6.21 -8.99 -13.05
C GLY A 167 -5.73 -7.54 -12.94
N VAL A 168 -6.03 -6.72 -13.97
CA VAL A 168 -5.61 -5.31 -14.07
C VAL A 168 -6.85 -4.42 -14.10
N HIS A 169 -6.86 -3.38 -13.27
CA HIS A 169 -7.99 -2.48 -13.10
C HIS A 169 -7.55 -1.02 -13.11
N GLU A 170 -8.46 -0.15 -13.52
CA GLU A 170 -8.36 1.28 -13.27
C GLU A 170 -8.45 1.56 -11.76
N GLN A 171 -7.71 2.55 -11.25
CA GLN A 171 -7.65 2.81 -9.80
C GLN A 171 -9.02 3.10 -9.17
N HIS A 172 -9.91 3.79 -9.90
CA HIS A 172 -11.26 4.11 -9.41
C HIS A 172 -12.14 2.85 -9.22
N TYR A 173 -11.77 1.70 -9.81
CA TYR A 173 -12.43 0.42 -9.61
C TYR A 173 -12.48 -0.01 -8.14
N ILE A 174 -11.45 0.34 -7.35
CA ILE A 174 -11.36 -0.01 -5.93
C ILE A 174 -12.57 0.54 -5.18
N ALA A 175 -12.95 1.80 -5.42
CA ALA A 175 -14.12 2.41 -4.81
C ALA A 175 -15.43 1.72 -5.24
N HIS A 176 -15.52 1.23 -6.48
CA HIS A 176 -16.69 0.47 -6.94
C HIS A 176 -16.79 -0.89 -6.23
N VAL A 177 -15.69 -1.63 -6.09
CA VAL A 177 -15.70 -2.91 -5.35
C VAL A 177 -16.06 -2.69 -3.89
N MET A 178 -15.50 -1.66 -3.27
CA MET A 178 -15.79 -1.27 -1.89
C MET A 178 -17.28 -0.98 -1.67
N THR A 179 -17.88 -0.14 -2.52
CA THR A 179 -19.30 0.20 -2.42
C THR A 179 -20.22 -0.97 -2.77
N TYR A 180 -19.80 -1.82 -3.73
CA TYR A 180 -20.50 -3.05 -4.08
C TYR A 180 -20.52 -4.05 -2.91
N ALA A 181 -19.35 -4.32 -2.33
CA ALA A 181 -19.21 -5.25 -1.20
C ALA A 181 -20.06 -4.79 -0.02
N ALA A 182 -19.96 -3.51 0.36
CA ALA A 182 -20.69 -2.94 1.48
C ALA A 182 -22.18 -2.63 1.21
N CYS A 183 -22.67 -2.80 -0.03
CA CYS A 183 -24.03 -2.41 -0.41
C CYS A 183 -24.37 -0.98 -0.01
N VAL A 184 -23.50 -0.05 -0.37
CA VAL A 184 -23.71 1.38 -0.15
C VAL A 184 -23.76 2.13 -1.48
N ALA A 185 -24.16 3.40 -1.42
CA ALA A 185 -24.36 4.25 -2.60
C ALA A 185 -25.32 3.57 -3.61
N ASP A 186 -24.93 3.50 -4.88
CA ASP A 186 -25.75 2.93 -5.96
C ASP A 186 -26.02 1.42 -5.82
N ASN A 187 -25.31 0.74 -4.90
CA ASN A 187 -25.46 -0.70 -4.65
C ASN A 187 -26.34 -1.04 -3.43
N ASN A 188 -27.04 -0.06 -2.84
CA ASN A 188 -27.84 -0.27 -1.62
C ASN A 188 -28.89 -1.39 -1.72
N LYS A 189 -29.47 -1.62 -2.90
CA LYS A 189 -30.48 -2.67 -3.12
C LYS A 189 -29.92 -4.08 -3.28
N ARG A 190 -28.62 -4.25 -3.57
CA ARG A 190 -28.01 -5.57 -3.79
C ARG A 190 -28.18 -6.50 -2.59
N CYS A 191 -28.12 -5.92 -1.40
CA CYS A 191 -28.22 -6.64 -0.14
C CYS A 191 -29.67 -6.84 0.32
N GLU A 192 -30.65 -6.15 -0.28
CA GLU A 192 -32.08 -6.37 -0.02
C GLU A 192 -32.55 -7.70 -0.64
N ASP A 193 -32.03 -8.05 -1.82
CA ASP A 193 -32.37 -9.30 -2.54
C ASP A 193 -31.86 -10.57 -1.84
N ILE A 194 -30.85 -10.45 -0.97
CA ILE A 194 -30.27 -11.58 -0.22
C ILE A 194 -31.17 -11.98 0.96
N VAL A 195 -31.83 -11.00 1.60
CA VAL A 195 -32.75 -11.22 2.73
C VAL A 195 -34.03 -11.94 2.27
N GLY A 196 -34.46 -11.73 1.02
CA GLY A 196 -35.63 -12.40 0.42
C GLY A 196 -35.47 -13.91 0.20
N ASN A 197 -34.23 -14.43 0.17
CA ASN A 197 -33.91 -15.84 -0.11
C ASN A 197 -33.59 -16.68 1.14
N GLY A 198 -33.96 -16.22 2.34
CA GLY A 198 -33.85 -17.02 3.57
C GLY A 198 -32.46 -17.05 4.22
N VAL A 199 -31.55 -16.16 3.81
CA VAL A 199 -30.29 -15.90 4.54
C VAL A 199 -30.59 -14.86 5.63
N SER A 200 -30.19 -15.15 6.88
CA SER A 200 -30.46 -14.28 8.03
C SER A 200 -29.93 -12.86 7.80
N SER A 201 -30.77 -11.85 8.04
CA SER A 201 -30.52 -10.41 7.86
C SER A 201 -29.23 -9.88 8.49
N ASN A 202 -28.70 -10.57 9.51
CA ASN A 202 -27.53 -10.12 10.27
C ASN A 202 -26.20 -10.32 9.54
N SER A 203 -26.16 -11.09 8.46
CA SER A 203 -24.91 -11.41 7.74
C SER A 203 -24.44 -10.30 6.79
N VAL A 204 -25.32 -9.35 6.45
CA VAL A 204 -25.12 -8.48 5.28
C VAL A 204 -25.09 -7.00 5.67
N THR A 205 -25.69 -6.63 6.80
CA THR A 205 -25.76 -5.25 7.30
C THR A 205 -24.55 -4.81 8.13
N ASP A 206 -23.70 -5.75 8.55
CA ASP A 206 -22.59 -5.51 9.49
C ASP A 206 -21.22 -5.51 8.81
N LEU A 207 -21.15 -5.41 7.48
CA LEU A 207 -19.88 -5.40 6.75
C LEU A 207 -19.02 -4.20 7.18
N ARG A 208 -17.78 -4.46 7.58
CA ARG A 208 -16.76 -3.46 7.87
C ARG A 208 -15.81 -3.34 6.70
N LEU A 209 -15.40 -2.11 6.43
CA LEU A 209 -14.52 -1.82 5.31
C LEU A 209 -13.25 -1.15 5.82
N VAL A 210 -12.11 -1.79 5.58
CA VAL A 210 -10.81 -1.24 5.92
C VAL A 210 -10.03 -1.06 4.62
N LEU A 211 -9.86 0.19 4.22
CA LEU A 211 -8.94 0.53 3.13
C LEU A 211 -7.59 0.91 3.75
N VAL A 212 -6.56 0.17 3.40
CA VAL A 212 -5.20 0.42 3.86
C VAL A 212 -4.41 0.88 2.64
N THR A 213 -4.20 2.19 2.50
CA THR A 213 -3.43 2.70 1.36
C THR A 213 -2.03 3.10 1.80
N CYS A 214 -1.05 2.54 1.11
CA CYS A 214 0.27 3.12 1.06
C CYS A 214 0.19 4.37 0.15
N THR A 215 0.98 5.41 0.41
CA THR A 215 1.17 6.46 -0.61
C THR A 215 2.26 6.07 -1.63
N CYS A 216 2.74 4.83 -1.60
CA CYS A 216 3.81 4.32 -2.47
C CYS A 216 3.69 2.84 -2.85
N GLY A 217 3.58 2.59 -4.14
CA GLY A 217 3.60 1.26 -4.72
C GLY A 217 5.00 0.67 -4.68
N LEU A 218 5.35 0.00 -3.58
CA LEU A 218 6.48 -0.94 -3.53
C LEU A 218 6.04 -2.29 -4.12
N GLY A 219 5.43 -2.27 -5.32
CA GLY A 219 4.79 -3.43 -5.95
C GLY A 219 5.69 -4.67 -6.08
N TYR A 220 7.01 -4.49 -6.10
CA TYR A 220 8.00 -5.57 -6.15
C TYR A 220 8.63 -5.95 -4.80
N LEU A 221 8.59 -5.08 -3.79
CA LEU A 221 9.28 -5.29 -2.50
C LEU A 221 8.38 -5.93 -1.44
N LEU A 222 7.08 -5.61 -1.46
CA LEU A 222 6.08 -6.27 -0.60
C LEU A 222 5.84 -7.75 -0.99
N GLN A 223 6.24 -8.19 -2.19
CA GLN A 223 6.23 -9.61 -2.55
C GLN A 223 7.33 -10.44 -1.87
N LEU A 224 8.33 -9.82 -1.24
CA LEU A 224 9.48 -10.52 -0.65
C LEU A 224 9.37 -10.73 0.87
N TYR A 225 8.41 -10.09 1.53
CA TYR A 225 8.11 -10.29 2.94
C TYR A 225 6.62 -10.65 3.06
N SER A 226 6.38 -11.82 3.65
CA SER A 226 5.10 -12.53 3.81
C SER A 226 3.86 -11.66 3.67
N ILE A 227 3.11 -11.87 2.58
CA ILE A 227 1.69 -11.57 2.54
C ILE A 227 1.00 -12.87 2.94
N PHE A 228 0.28 -12.80 4.07
CA PHE A 228 -0.27 -13.87 4.94
C PHE A 228 0.69 -14.42 6.00
#